data_AF-A0A2W4MBQ0-F1
#
_entry.id   AF-A0A2W4MBQ0-F1
#
_cell.length_a   1.000
_cell.length_b   1.000
_cell.length_c   1.000
_cell.angle_alpha   90.00
_cell.angle_beta   90.00
_cell.angle_gamma   90.00
#
_symmetry.space_group_name_H-M   'P 1'
#
loop_
_entity.id
_entity.type
_entity.pdbx_description
1 polymer ?
#
loop_
_entity_poly.entity_id
_entity_poly.type
_entity_poly.pdbx_seq_one_letter_code
_entity_poly.pdbx_strand_id
1 'polypeptide(L)'
;ARLQKDPQDLQGWLMLGRSSTARGEYARAADAYQRAYDLSRGQNLEAVIGLGEALILDDESTLTGRAGELFDVALTRAPEHPKALWYGSMAALARGDLQRGRERLNALLTLDPPEEVRDLIARQVQALDAQIAAGTAAGASAAQRRLQVSVSIAPDIQARLDEPLTLYVLARDPAGGPPLAVQRHSSSSAPLTVELTEDDAMIAGRSIASVPRVQVVARLSQSGSPQEQSGDFYGMAEHDFSAGDGTLTIVIDRTVP
;
A
#
# COMPACT_ATOMS: atom_id res chain seq x y z
N ALA A 1 32.67 -11.26 -39.50
CA ALA A 1 32.36 -10.77 -38.15
C ALA A 1 33.45 -11.23 -37.18
N ARG A 2 34.13 -10.32 -36.46
CA ARG A 2 35.20 -10.69 -35.50
C ARG A 2 34.69 -11.57 -34.36
N LEU A 3 33.44 -11.37 -33.91
CA LEU A 3 32.79 -12.16 -32.85
C LEU A 3 32.44 -13.60 -33.21
N GLN A 4 32.38 -13.95 -34.49
CA GLN A 4 32.25 -15.36 -34.91
C GLN A 4 33.58 -16.13 -34.75
N LYS A 5 34.70 -15.42 -34.59
CA LYS A 5 36.04 -16.02 -34.49
C LYS A 5 36.53 -16.13 -33.04
N ASP A 6 36.04 -15.29 -32.14
CA ASP A 6 36.32 -15.38 -30.70
C ASP A 6 35.04 -15.11 -29.88
N PRO A 7 34.30 -16.18 -29.52
CA PRO A 7 33.10 -16.06 -28.70
C PRO A 7 33.36 -15.59 -27.26
N GLN A 8 34.61 -15.58 -26.79
CA GLN A 8 34.99 -15.18 -25.42
C GLN A 8 35.46 -13.72 -25.33
N ASP A 9 35.44 -12.97 -26.45
CA ASP A 9 35.82 -11.56 -26.48
C ASP A 9 34.76 -10.66 -25.83
N LEU A 10 34.88 -10.46 -24.51
CA LEU A 10 34.02 -9.57 -23.73
C LEU A 10 33.93 -8.16 -24.33
N GLN A 11 35.06 -7.59 -24.78
CA GLN A 11 35.10 -6.23 -25.31
C GLN A 11 34.39 -6.14 -26.67
N GLY A 12 34.54 -7.17 -27.50
CA GLY A 12 33.81 -7.30 -28.74
C GLY A 12 32.29 -7.33 -28.51
N TRP A 13 31.81 -8.08 -27.51
CA TRP A 13 30.38 -8.15 -27.18
C TRP A 13 29.84 -6.81 -26.67
N LEU A 14 30.57 -6.11 -25.79
CA LEU A 14 30.21 -4.77 -25.34
C LEU A 14 30.12 -3.77 -26.51
N MET A 15 31.09 -3.81 -27.43
CA MET A 15 31.07 -2.96 -28.62
C MET A 15 29.88 -3.27 -29.55
N LEU A 16 29.53 -4.56 -29.70
CA LEU A 16 28.36 -4.96 -30.46
C LEU A 16 27.08 -4.46 -29.80
N GLY A 17 26.98 -4.55 -28.47
CA GLY A 17 25.89 -3.99 -27.68
C GLY A 17 25.72 -2.48 -27.95
N ARG A 18 26.78 -1.69 -27.74
CA ARG A 18 26.77 -0.24 -27.97
C ARG A 18 26.35 0.13 -29.41
N SER A 19 26.93 -0.53 -30.40
CA SER A 19 26.65 -0.24 -31.82
C SER A 19 25.23 -0.66 -32.23
N SER A 20 24.70 -1.74 -31.67
CA SER A 20 23.33 -2.18 -31.90
C SER A 20 22.32 -1.22 -31.25
N THR A 21 22.55 -0.79 -30.00
CA THR A 21 21.73 0.23 -29.32
C THR A 21 21.70 1.54 -30.10
N ALA A 22 22.86 2.01 -30.58
CA ALA A 22 22.94 3.25 -31.37
C ALA A 22 22.19 3.18 -32.72
N ARG A 23 21.97 1.97 -33.24
CA ARG A 23 21.19 1.69 -34.46
C ARG A 23 19.70 1.43 -34.19
N GLY A 24 19.27 1.43 -32.93
CA GLY A 24 17.90 1.06 -32.55
C GLY A 24 17.61 -0.44 -32.60
N GLU A 25 18.62 -1.29 -32.70
CA GLU A 25 18.47 -2.75 -32.75
C GLU A 25 18.48 -3.31 -31.32
N TYR A 26 17.45 -3.01 -30.53
CA TYR A 26 17.43 -3.26 -29.08
C TYR A 26 17.47 -4.74 -28.71
N ALA A 27 16.65 -5.60 -29.33
CA ALA A 27 16.77 -7.07 -29.16
C ALA A 27 18.20 -7.58 -29.39
N ARG A 28 18.87 -7.12 -30.45
CA ARG A 28 20.24 -7.51 -30.78
C ARG A 28 21.25 -6.95 -29.77
N ALA A 29 21.03 -5.73 -29.30
CA ALA A 29 21.84 -5.14 -28.24
C ALA A 29 21.71 -5.94 -26.94
N ALA A 30 20.49 -6.34 -26.57
CA ALA A 30 20.22 -7.16 -25.41
C ALA A 30 20.95 -8.51 -25.50
N ASP A 31 20.89 -9.18 -26.65
CA ASP A 31 21.66 -10.42 -26.89
C ASP A 31 23.17 -10.22 -26.71
N ALA A 32 23.72 -9.15 -27.27
CA ALA A 32 25.16 -8.87 -27.18
C ALA A 32 25.59 -8.53 -25.74
N TYR A 33 24.82 -7.69 -25.03
CA TYR A 33 25.07 -7.38 -23.64
C TYR A 33 24.84 -8.58 -22.72
N GLN A 34 23.91 -9.48 -23.04
CA GLN A 34 23.71 -10.73 -22.31
C GLN A 34 24.96 -11.61 -22.37
N ARG A 35 25.57 -11.75 -23.55
CA ARG A 35 26.84 -12.49 -23.68
C ARG A 35 27.96 -11.85 -22.85
N ALA A 36 28.07 -10.53 -22.87
CA ALA A 36 29.04 -9.81 -22.04
C ALA A 36 28.76 -9.98 -20.53
N TYR A 37 27.49 -9.97 -20.14
CA TYR A 37 27.06 -10.21 -18.77
C TYR A 37 27.45 -11.63 -18.33
N ASP A 38 27.19 -12.65 -19.15
CA ASP A 38 27.50 -14.05 -18.83
C ASP A 38 29.01 -14.29 -18.73
N LEU A 39 29.80 -13.78 -19.70
CA LEU A 39 31.27 -13.91 -19.70
C LEU A 39 31.90 -13.25 -18.48
N SER A 40 31.36 -12.11 -18.04
CA SER A 40 31.82 -11.41 -16.84
C SER A 40 31.16 -11.89 -15.55
N ARG A 41 30.24 -12.87 -15.63
CA ARG A 41 29.42 -13.34 -14.49
C ARG A 41 28.71 -12.20 -13.77
N GLY A 42 28.19 -11.24 -14.53
CA GLY A 42 27.51 -10.05 -14.05
C GLY A 42 28.41 -9.01 -13.37
N GLN A 43 29.73 -9.19 -13.37
CA GLN A 43 30.66 -8.29 -12.71
C GLN A 43 30.95 -7.01 -13.52
N ASN A 44 30.85 -7.08 -14.85
CA ASN A 44 31.07 -5.91 -15.69
C ASN A 44 29.86 -4.97 -15.65
N LEU A 45 30.06 -3.77 -15.09
CA LEU A 45 29.00 -2.78 -14.89
C LEU A 45 28.39 -2.30 -16.21
N GLU A 46 29.20 -2.15 -17.27
CA GLU A 46 28.71 -1.74 -18.58
C GLU A 46 27.77 -2.79 -19.19
N ALA A 47 28.12 -4.08 -19.07
CA ALA A 47 27.25 -5.17 -19.51
C ALA A 47 25.91 -5.18 -18.76
N VAL A 48 25.94 -4.96 -17.44
CA VAL A 48 24.74 -4.93 -16.60
C VAL A 48 23.81 -3.78 -16.99
N ILE A 49 24.36 -2.56 -17.10
CA ILE A 49 23.59 -1.36 -17.41
C ILE A 49 23.11 -1.37 -18.86
N GLY A 50 23.96 -1.77 -19.80
CA GLY A 50 23.62 -1.89 -21.21
C GLY A 50 22.55 -2.95 -21.46
N LEU A 51 22.62 -4.09 -20.76
CA LEU A 51 21.58 -5.13 -20.84
C LEU A 51 20.23 -4.61 -20.31
N GLY A 52 20.22 -3.97 -19.13
CA GLY A 52 19.00 -3.41 -18.55
C GLY A 52 18.35 -2.36 -19.46
N GLU A 53 19.16 -1.47 -20.03
CA GLU A 53 18.70 -0.44 -20.97
C GLU A 53 18.14 -1.06 -22.25
N ALA A 54 18.87 -2.00 -22.86
CA ALA A 54 18.43 -2.66 -24.08
C ALA A 54 17.14 -3.45 -23.89
N LEU A 55 16.95 -4.12 -22.74
CA LEU A 55 15.72 -4.84 -22.43
C LEU A 55 14.51 -3.91 -22.33
N ILE A 56 14.64 -2.75 -21.66
CA ILE A 56 13.54 -1.77 -21.54
C ILE A 56 13.19 -1.17 -22.90
N LEU A 57 14.19 -0.85 -23.71
CA LEU A 57 13.98 -0.26 -25.03
C LEU A 57 13.39 -1.25 -26.04
N ASP A 58 13.61 -2.55 -25.84
CA ASP A 58 12.99 -3.61 -26.63
C ASP A 58 11.56 -3.93 -26.17
N ASP A 59 11.36 -4.02 -24.85
CA ASP A 59 10.08 -4.30 -24.20
C ASP A 59 10.00 -3.58 -22.84
N GLU A 60 9.20 -2.51 -22.79
CA GLU A 60 8.98 -1.70 -21.59
C GLU A 60 8.44 -2.52 -20.41
N SER A 61 7.73 -3.63 -20.67
CA SER A 61 7.18 -4.49 -19.61
C SER A 61 8.28 -5.15 -18.75
N THR A 62 9.51 -5.24 -19.27
CA THR A 62 10.66 -5.78 -18.54
C THR A 62 11.15 -4.86 -17.42
N LEU A 63 10.73 -3.60 -17.40
CA LEU A 63 11.11 -2.57 -16.43
C LEU A 63 10.84 -3.01 -14.98
N THR A 64 9.67 -3.60 -14.72
CA THR A 64 9.29 -4.02 -13.37
C THR A 64 9.93 -5.35 -12.96
N GLY A 65 10.42 -6.13 -13.92
CA GLY A 65 11.12 -7.39 -13.70
C GLY A 65 12.64 -7.28 -13.90
N ARG A 66 13.18 -8.17 -14.73
CA ARG A 66 14.63 -8.39 -14.90
C ARG A 66 15.43 -7.12 -15.19
N ALA A 67 14.92 -6.23 -16.03
CA ALA A 67 15.66 -5.02 -16.39
C ALA A 67 15.80 -4.08 -15.17
N GLY A 68 14.73 -3.89 -14.40
CA GLY A 68 14.77 -3.14 -13.14
C GLY A 68 15.74 -3.74 -12.12
N GLU A 69 15.75 -5.07 -11.98
CA GLU A 69 16.69 -5.78 -11.08
C GLU A 69 18.15 -5.55 -11.46
N LEU A 70 18.49 -5.48 -12.76
CA LEU A 70 19.84 -5.18 -13.21
C LEU A 70 20.30 -3.80 -12.74
N PHE A 71 19.41 -2.81 -12.73
CA PHE A 71 19.72 -1.48 -12.20
C PHE A 71 19.84 -1.47 -10.68
N ASP A 72 19.01 -2.24 -9.98
CA ASP A 72 19.13 -2.44 -8.53
C ASP A 72 20.53 -3.00 -8.18
N VAL A 73 21.00 -4.02 -8.92
CA VAL A 73 22.34 -4.61 -8.77
C VAL A 73 23.47 -3.70 -9.26
N ALA A 74 23.22 -2.83 -10.24
CA ALA A 74 24.20 -1.82 -10.66
C ALA A 74 24.43 -0.77 -9.56
N LEU A 75 23.36 -0.30 -8.91
CA LEU A 75 23.40 0.73 -7.87
C LEU A 75 24.08 0.28 -6.58
N THR A 76 24.18 -1.03 -6.30
CA THR A 76 24.99 -1.52 -5.16
C THR A 76 26.49 -1.31 -5.35
N ARG A 77 26.94 -1.19 -6.61
CA ARG A 77 28.35 -1.07 -6.99
C ARG A 77 28.72 0.33 -7.46
N ALA A 78 27.77 1.00 -8.11
CA ALA A 78 27.91 2.37 -8.58
C ALA A 78 26.67 3.18 -8.19
N PRO A 79 26.58 3.63 -6.92
CA PRO A 79 25.41 4.34 -6.39
C PRO A 79 25.08 5.64 -7.13
N GLU A 80 26.09 6.26 -7.75
CA GLU A 80 25.98 7.53 -8.46
C GLU A 80 25.91 7.36 -9.99
N HIS A 81 25.68 6.15 -10.51
CA HIS A 81 25.65 5.95 -11.95
C HIS A 81 24.38 6.56 -12.57
N PRO A 82 24.46 7.57 -13.47
CA PRO A 82 23.29 8.32 -13.92
C PRO A 82 22.20 7.45 -14.55
N LYS A 83 22.56 6.56 -15.49
CA LYS A 83 21.56 5.66 -16.11
C LYS A 83 20.93 4.69 -15.11
N ALA A 84 21.69 4.20 -14.14
CA ALA A 84 21.18 3.23 -13.18
C ALA A 84 20.22 3.90 -12.20
N LEU A 85 20.50 5.14 -11.80
CA LEU A 85 19.58 5.94 -11.00
C LEU A 85 18.31 6.29 -11.79
N TRP A 86 18.43 6.64 -13.08
CA TRP A 86 17.29 6.99 -13.94
C TRP A 86 16.37 5.81 -14.20
N TYR A 87 16.88 4.71 -14.77
CA TYR A 87 16.05 3.53 -15.02
C TYR A 87 15.63 2.84 -13.71
N GLY A 88 16.48 2.86 -12.69
CA GLY A 88 16.15 2.34 -11.38
C GLY A 88 15.03 3.12 -10.70
N SER A 89 14.95 4.44 -10.87
CA SER A 89 13.84 5.22 -10.32
C SER A 89 12.54 4.85 -11.01
N MET A 90 12.53 4.77 -12.34
CA MET A 90 11.35 4.34 -13.11
C MET A 90 10.89 2.93 -12.70
N ALA A 91 11.81 1.99 -12.54
CA ALA A 91 11.49 0.64 -12.09
C ALA A 91 10.89 0.61 -10.67
N ALA A 92 11.44 1.40 -9.74
CA ALA A 92 10.89 1.51 -8.39
C ALA A 92 9.47 2.10 -8.40
N LEU A 93 9.25 3.18 -9.15
CA LEU A 93 7.95 3.83 -9.27
C LEU A 93 6.91 2.92 -9.92
N ALA A 94 7.27 2.20 -10.98
CA ALA A 94 6.38 1.24 -11.63
C ALA A 94 5.97 0.07 -10.71
N ARG A 95 6.80 -0.25 -9.70
CA ARG A 95 6.50 -1.22 -8.66
C ARG A 95 5.76 -0.63 -7.44
N GLY A 96 5.43 0.66 -7.46
CA GLY A 96 4.79 1.37 -6.34
C GLY A 96 5.73 1.74 -5.20
N ASP A 97 7.03 1.54 -5.34
CA ASP A 97 8.04 1.92 -4.34
C ASP A 97 8.41 3.40 -4.53
N LEU A 98 7.49 4.28 -4.13
CA LEU A 98 7.62 5.73 -4.29
C LEU A 98 8.86 6.28 -3.58
N GLN A 99 9.17 5.74 -2.40
CA GLN A 99 10.30 6.18 -1.58
C GLN A 99 11.63 5.90 -2.27
N ARG A 100 11.84 4.66 -2.75
CA ARG A 100 13.07 4.31 -3.47
C ARG A 100 13.17 5.06 -4.80
N GLY A 101 12.05 5.26 -5.50
CA GLY A 101 12.02 6.09 -6.70
C GLY A 101 12.49 7.52 -6.45
N ARG A 102 11.93 8.16 -5.42
CA ARG A 102 12.28 9.52 -4.95
C ARG A 102 13.76 9.63 -4.56
N GLU A 103 14.29 8.66 -3.81
CA GLU A 103 15.71 8.64 -3.40
C GLU A 103 16.66 8.62 -4.60
N ARG A 104 16.36 7.80 -5.61
CA ARG A 104 17.16 7.71 -6.83
C ARG A 104 17.11 8.98 -7.67
N LEU A 105 15.93 9.61 -7.77
CA LEU A 105 15.79 10.90 -8.45
C LEU A 105 16.55 12.02 -7.72
N ASN A 106 16.52 12.03 -6.39
CA ASN A 106 17.32 12.98 -5.61
C ASN A 106 18.83 12.76 -5.81
N ALA A 107 19.29 11.51 -5.84
CA ALA A 107 20.67 11.19 -6.17
C ALA A 107 21.06 11.63 -7.59
N LEU A 108 20.12 11.64 -8.55
CA LEU A 108 20.40 12.22 -9.88
C LEU A 108 20.60 13.74 -9.83
N LEU A 109 19.82 14.45 -9.01
CA LEU A 109 19.96 15.90 -8.87
C LEU A 109 21.33 16.31 -8.29
N THR A 110 21.98 15.44 -7.51
CA THR A 110 23.33 15.71 -6.98
C THR A 110 24.44 15.55 -8.03
N LEU A 111 24.16 14.96 -9.19
CA LEU A 111 25.12 14.78 -10.28
C LEU A 111 25.17 15.97 -11.24
N ASP A 112 24.54 17.09 -10.87
CA ASP A 112 24.44 18.31 -11.66
C ASP A 112 23.96 18.08 -13.11
N PRO A 113 22.76 17.51 -13.30
CA PRO A 113 22.21 17.29 -14.64
C PRO A 113 21.94 18.63 -15.35
N PRO A 114 21.83 18.64 -16.70
CA PRO A 114 21.43 19.82 -17.45
C PRO A 114 20.15 20.45 -16.88
N GLU A 115 20.02 21.78 -16.96
CA GLU A 115 18.93 22.54 -16.32
C GLU A 115 17.53 22.01 -16.66
N GLU A 116 17.30 21.71 -17.93
CA GLU A 116 16.04 21.13 -18.41
C GLU A 116 15.70 19.79 -17.75
N VAL A 117 16.70 18.93 -17.56
CA VAL A 117 16.58 17.63 -16.89
C VAL A 117 16.41 17.82 -15.38
N ARG A 118 17.16 18.76 -14.79
CA ARG A 118 17.07 19.12 -13.37
C ARG A 118 15.64 19.55 -13.01
N ASP A 119 15.03 20.41 -13.81
CA ASP A 119 13.66 20.90 -13.59
C ASP A 119 12.60 19.82 -13.75
N LEU A 120 12.81 18.88 -14.68
CA LEU A 120 11.93 17.72 -14.84
C LEU A 120 12.01 16.82 -13.60
N ILE A 121 13.22 16.47 -13.17
CA ILE A 121 13.43 15.61 -12.01
C ILE A 121 12.91 16.27 -10.73
N ALA A 122 13.18 17.57 -10.52
CA ALA A 122 12.73 18.31 -9.35
C ALA A 122 11.19 18.34 -9.24
N ARG A 123 10.48 18.57 -10.35
CA ARG A 123 9.01 18.49 -10.37
C ARG A 123 8.49 17.10 -10.04
N GLN A 124 9.15 16.06 -10.55
CA GLN A 124 8.77 14.68 -10.24
C GLN A 124 8.99 14.35 -8.77
N VAL A 125 10.13 14.75 -8.19
CA VAL A 125 10.40 14.60 -6.75
C VAL A 125 9.34 15.33 -5.92
N GLN A 126 8.99 16.57 -6.26
CA GLN A 126 7.95 17.32 -5.56
C GLN A 126 6.58 16.62 -5.61
N ALA A 127 6.21 16.06 -6.77
CA ALA A 127 4.97 15.29 -6.90
C ALA A 127 4.99 14.02 -6.04
N LEU A 128 6.12 13.31 -5.99
CA LEU A 128 6.30 12.13 -5.14
C LEU A 128 6.24 12.49 -3.65
N ASP A 129 6.86 13.60 -3.24
CA ASP A 129 6.81 14.10 -1.86
C ASP A 129 5.37 14.35 -1.41
N ALA A 130 4.56 14.98 -2.26
CA ALA A 130 3.14 15.21 -1.98
C ALA A 130 2.35 13.90 -1.86
N GLN A 131 2.60 12.92 -2.74
CA GLN A 131 1.94 11.61 -2.68
C GLN A 131 2.33 10.81 -1.44
N ILE A 132 3.61 10.81 -1.08
CA ILE A 132 4.12 10.15 0.12
C ILE A 132 3.50 10.80 1.36
N ALA A 133 3.50 12.14 1.45
CA ALA A 133 2.89 12.87 2.55
C ALA A 133 1.38 12.64 2.66
N ALA A 134 0.66 12.57 1.54
CA ALA A 134 -0.77 12.24 1.53
C ALA A 134 -1.02 10.80 2.03
N GLY A 135 -0.19 9.84 1.61
CA GLY A 135 -0.26 8.46 2.08
C GLY A 135 0.00 8.32 3.58
N THR A 136 0.99 9.04 4.12
CA THR A 136 1.29 9.03 5.56
C THR A 136 0.20 9.74 6.38
N ALA A 137 -0.33 10.86 5.89
CA ALA A 137 -1.43 11.56 6.55
C ALA A 137 -2.73 10.73 6.56
N ALA A 138 -3.03 10.03 5.46
CA ALA A 138 -4.16 9.11 5.39
C ALA A 138 -3.98 7.91 6.35
N GLY A 139 -2.77 7.35 6.43
CA GLY A 139 -2.45 6.29 7.39
C GLY A 139 -2.54 6.74 8.85
N ALA A 140 -2.07 7.95 9.17
CA ALA A 140 -2.15 8.52 10.51
C ALA A 140 -3.59 8.89 10.90
N SER A 141 -4.37 9.44 9.96
CA SER A 141 -5.80 9.74 10.18
C SER A 141 -6.63 8.46 10.33
N ALA A 142 -6.29 7.40 9.58
CA ALA A 142 -6.89 6.09 9.78
C ALA A 142 -6.60 5.56 11.20
N ALA A 143 -5.35 5.60 11.65
CA ALA A 143 -4.93 5.13 12.98
C ALA A 143 -5.52 5.95 14.15
N GLN A 144 -6.17 7.10 13.89
CA GLN A 144 -6.79 7.93 14.92
C GLN A 144 -8.31 8.01 14.82
N ARG A 145 -8.95 7.19 13.97
CA ARG A 145 -10.41 7.19 13.86
C ARG A 145 -11.06 6.80 15.18
N ARG A 146 -11.95 7.66 15.65
CA ARG A 146 -12.77 7.49 16.85
C ARG A 146 -14.23 7.64 16.46
N LEU A 147 -15.05 6.66 16.83
CA LEU A 147 -16.48 6.72 16.59
C LEU A 147 -17.21 6.77 17.94
N GLN A 148 -17.81 7.92 18.26
CA GLN A 148 -18.68 8.04 19.42
C GLN A 148 -20.04 7.42 19.10
N VAL A 149 -20.49 6.49 19.92
CA VAL A 149 -21.77 5.81 19.80
C VAL A 149 -22.58 6.06 21.06
N SER A 150 -23.71 6.75 20.92
CA SER A 150 -24.68 6.94 22.00
C SER A 150 -25.73 5.84 21.92
N VAL A 151 -25.83 5.02 22.97
CA VAL A 151 -26.73 3.87 23.04
C VAL A 151 -27.80 4.11 24.09
N SER A 152 -29.05 3.95 23.70
CA SER A 152 -30.21 3.96 24.60
C SER A 152 -31.08 2.72 24.38
N ILE A 153 -31.92 2.40 25.37
CA ILE A 153 -32.83 1.26 25.33
C ILE A 153 -34.25 1.80 25.21
N ALA A 154 -35.04 1.28 24.28
CA ALA A 154 -36.43 1.69 24.14
C ALA A 154 -37.25 1.29 25.38
N PRO A 155 -38.25 2.09 25.81
CA PRO A 155 -39.03 1.83 27.03
C PRO A 155 -39.67 0.43 27.05
N ASP A 156 -40.19 -0.03 25.90
CA ASP A 156 -40.82 -1.35 25.78
C ASP A 156 -39.84 -2.50 26.00
N ILE A 157 -38.58 -2.33 25.59
CA ILE A 157 -37.53 -3.31 25.85
C ILE A 157 -37.11 -3.23 27.31
N GLN A 158 -36.96 -2.02 27.86
CA GLN A 158 -36.57 -1.83 29.25
C GLN A 158 -37.57 -2.44 30.25
N ALA A 159 -38.86 -2.40 29.93
CA ALA A 159 -39.92 -3.05 30.72
C ALA A 159 -39.87 -4.59 30.69
N ARG A 160 -39.12 -5.18 29.75
CA ARG A 160 -38.93 -6.63 29.58
C ARG A 160 -37.64 -7.15 30.20
N LEU A 161 -36.81 -6.28 30.78
CA LEU A 161 -35.55 -6.65 31.42
C LEU A 161 -35.80 -6.95 32.90
N ASP A 162 -35.87 -8.24 33.25
CA ASP A 162 -35.99 -8.67 34.65
C ASP A 162 -34.67 -8.49 35.42
N GLU A 163 -33.54 -8.63 34.72
CA GLU A 163 -32.19 -8.45 35.24
C GLU A 163 -31.28 -7.73 34.23
N PRO A 164 -30.15 -7.12 34.67
CA PRO A 164 -29.20 -6.50 33.76
C PRO A 164 -28.61 -7.51 32.77
N LEU A 165 -28.73 -7.22 31.48
CA LEU A 165 -28.15 -8.03 30.40
C LEU A 165 -26.79 -7.47 29.97
N THR A 166 -26.00 -8.32 29.32
CA THR A 166 -24.73 -7.88 28.72
C THR A 166 -25.02 -7.10 27.43
N LEU A 167 -24.54 -5.87 27.36
CA LEU A 167 -24.63 -5.00 26.19
C LEU A 167 -23.34 -5.09 25.37
N TYR A 168 -23.44 -5.56 24.14
CA TYR A 168 -22.35 -5.54 23.16
C TYR A 168 -22.55 -4.37 22.19
N VAL A 169 -21.53 -3.55 22.01
CA VAL A 169 -21.48 -2.54 20.95
C VAL A 169 -20.42 -3.01 19.95
N LEU A 170 -20.86 -3.37 18.74
CA LEU A 170 -20.02 -4.00 17.74
C LEU A 170 -20.00 -3.16 16.47
N ALA A 171 -18.83 -2.86 15.93
CA ALA A 171 -18.70 -2.32 14.57
C ALA A 171 -18.36 -3.45 13.59
N ARG A 172 -18.99 -3.46 12.42
CA ARG A 172 -18.76 -4.42 11.34
C ARG A 172 -18.65 -3.70 10.01
N ASP A 173 -17.98 -4.35 9.07
CA ASP A 173 -18.06 -3.97 7.66
C ASP A 173 -19.46 -4.34 7.14
N PRO A 174 -20.20 -3.42 6.48
CA PRO A 174 -21.47 -3.74 5.83
C PRO A 174 -21.38 -4.89 4.81
N ALA A 175 -20.20 -5.13 4.23
CA ALA A 175 -19.95 -6.28 3.35
C ALA A 175 -19.89 -7.63 4.11
N GLY A 176 -19.85 -7.59 5.44
CA GLY A 176 -19.86 -8.76 6.33
C GLY A 176 -18.49 -9.16 6.88
N GLY A 177 -18.45 -10.33 7.54
CA GLY A 177 -17.24 -10.88 8.16
C GLY A 177 -17.14 -10.62 9.67
N PRO A 178 -15.96 -10.86 10.28
CA PRO A 178 -15.75 -10.67 11.70
C PRO A 178 -15.84 -9.18 12.10
N PRO A 179 -16.20 -8.87 13.35
CA PRO A 179 -16.28 -7.50 13.84
C PRO A 179 -14.95 -6.75 13.75
N LEU A 180 -15.04 -5.45 13.47
CA LEU A 180 -13.93 -4.49 13.39
C LEU A 180 -13.59 -3.89 14.75
N ALA A 181 -14.57 -3.76 15.64
CA ALA A 181 -14.41 -3.31 17.02
C ALA A 181 -15.51 -3.95 17.88
N VAL A 182 -15.20 -4.34 19.11
CA VAL A 182 -16.18 -4.88 20.05
C VAL A 182 -15.93 -4.33 21.45
N GLN A 183 -16.94 -3.69 22.03
CA GLN A 183 -16.96 -3.36 23.44
C GLN A 183 -18.10 -4.07 24.18
N ARG A 184 -17.85 -4.38 25.44
CA ARG A 184 -18.80 -5.06 26.34
C ARG A 184 -19.12 -4.15 27.53
N HIS A 185 -20.41 -3.91 27.73
CA HIS A 185 -21.00 -3.06 28.76
C HIS A 185 -22.17 -3.78 29.45
N SER A 186 -22.81 -3.11 30.42
CA SER A 186 -24.03 -3.58 31.08
C SER A 186 -25.24 -2.79 30.61
N SER A 187 -26.40 -3.43 30.47
CA SER A 187 -27.66 -2.73 30.16
C SER A 187 -28.05 -1.71 31.24
N SER A 188 -27.63 -1.92 32.49
CA SER A 188 -27.84 -0.99 33.60
C SER A 188 -27.07 0.32 33.46
N SER A 189 -26.09 0.39 32.57
CA SER A 189 -25.32 1.60 32.29
C SER A 189 -26.01 2.49 31.24
N ALA A 190 -27.07 2.02 30.57
CA ALA A 190 -27.76 2.79 29.53
C ALA A 190 -28.71 3.86 30.15
N PRO A 191 -28.85 5.05 29.52
CA PRO A 191 -28.16 5.49 28.31
C PRO A 191 -26.67 5.77 28.55
N LEU A 192 -25.83 5.36 27.60
CA LEU A 192 -24.38 5.54 27.68
C LEU A 192 -23.81 5.98 26.33
N THR A 193 -22.66 6.64 26.38
CA THR A 193 -21.87 6.96 25.20
C THR A 193 -20.54 6.23 25.28
N VAL A 194 -20.20 5.49 24.23
CA VAL A 194 -18.93 4.79 24.08
C VAL A 194 -18.15 5.34 22.91
N GLU A 195 -16.83 5.23 22.99
CA GLU A 195 -15.95 5.56 21.88
C GLU A 195 -15.36 4.25 21.36
N LEU A 196 -15.65 3.91 20.11
CA LEU A 196 -15.00 2.79 19.43
C LEU A 196 -13.73 3.29 18.76
N THR A 197 -12.62 2.60 18.99
CA THR A 197 -11.31 2.91 18.41
C THR A 197 -10.69 1.68 17.73
N GLU A 198 -9.48 1.81 17.21
CA GLU A 198 -8.74 0.66 16.67
C GLU A 198 -8.26 -0.33 17.73
N ASP A 199 -8.13 0.10 18.99
CA ASP A 199 -7.73 -0.76 20.12
C ASP A 199 -8.80 -1.81 20.46
N ASP A 200 -10.04 -1.56 20.04
CA ASP A 200 -11.16 -2.49 20.21
C ASP A 200 -11.17 -3.62 19.15
N ALA A 201 -10.21 -3.61 18.23
CA ALA A 201 -10.12 -4.61 17.17
C ALA A 201 -9.51 -5.93 17.66
N MET A 202 -10.17 -7.04 17.35
CA MET A 202 -9.68 -8.39 17.71
C MET A 202 -8.59 -8.91 16.76
N ILE A 203 -8.47 -8.35 15.56
CA ILE A 203 -7.55 -8.79 14.50
C ILE A 203 -6.66 -7.62 14.09
N ALA A 204 -5.34 -7.81 14.20
CA ALA A 204 -4.37 -6.78 13.82
C ALA A 204 -4.56 -6.36 12.35
N GLY A 205 -4.64 -5.06 12.10
CA GLY A 205 -4.84 -4.48 10.77
C GLY A 205 -6.29 -4.53 10.24
N ARG A 206 -7.25 -5.08 11.00
CA ARG A 206 -8.69 -5.06 10.64
C ARG A 206 -9.50 -4.38 11.74
N SER A 207 -9.57 -3.05 11.67
CA SER A 207 -10.28 -2.18 12.62
C SER A 207 -11.20 -1.19 11.90
N ILE A 208 -11.87 -0.30 12.64
CA ILE A 208 -12.66 0.79 12.04
C ILE A 208 -11.79 1.76 11.19
N ALA A 209 -10.48 1.78 11.43
CA ALA A 209 -9.49 2.50 10.61
C ALA A 209 -9.32 1.89 9.20
N SER A 210 -9.67 0.62 9.02
CA SER A 210 -9.41 -0.10 7.77
C SER A 210 -10.50 0.07 6.70
N VAL A 211 -11.64 0.66 7.05
CA VAL A 211 -12.81 0.77 6.17
C VAL A 211 -13.35 2.20 6.08
N PRO A 212 -13.95 2.60 4.94
CA PRO A 212 -14.57 3.93 4.79
C PRO A 212 -15.93 4.02 5.49
N ARG A 213 -16.60 2.89 5.70
CA ARG A 213 -17.95 2.80 6.28
C ARG A 213 -18.05 1.66 7.27
N VAL A 214 -18.86 1.84 8.30
CA VAL A 214 -19.14 0.82 9.32
C VAL A 214 -20.62 0.74 9.62
N GLN A 215 -21.10 -0.47 9.89
CA GLN A 215 -22.38 -0.70 10.55
C GLN A 215 -22.12 -1.01 12.02
N VAL A 216 -22.71 -0.22 12.91
CA VAL A 216 -22.62 -0.44 14.35
C VAL A 216 -23.92 -1.07 14.84
N VAL A 217 -23.79 -2.14 15.61
CA VAL A 217 -24.90 -2.86 16.24
C VAL A 217 -24.72 -2.77 17.74
N ALA A 218 -25.76 -2.31 18.45
CA ALA A 218 -25.86 -2.42 19.89
C ALA A 218 -26.79 -3.60 20.21
N ARG A 219 -26.32 -4.61 20.95
CA ARG A 219 -27.05 -5.84 21.24
C ARG A 219 -27.08 -6.12 22.74
N LEU A 220 -28.27 -6.33 23.30
CA LEU A 220 -28.47 -6.96 24.61
C LEU A 220 -28.55 -8.47 24.42
N SER A 221 -27.53 -9.17 24.90
CA SER A 221 -27.45 -10.62 24.80
C SER A 221 -28.07 -11.29 26.02
N GLN A 222 -28.97 -12.25 25.79
CA GLN A 222 -29.50 -13.10 26.85
C GLN A 222 -28.53 -14.23 27.23
N SER A 223 -27.71 -14.69 26.28
CA SER A 223 -26.76 -15.80 26.49
C SER A 223 -25.37 -15.36 26.93
N GLY A 224 -25.11 -14.05 26.97
CA GLY A 224 -23.79 -13.49 27.27
C GLY A 224 -22.79 -13.67 26.13
N SER A 225 -23.27 -13.76 24.88
CA SER A 225 -22.49 -13.93 23.67
C SER A 225 -22.65 -12.71 22.73
N PRO A 226 -21.57 -12.25 22.08
CA PRO A 226 -21.66 -11.16 21.09
C PRO A 226 -22.30 -11.61 19.77
N GLN A 227 -22.49 -12.91 19.55
CA GLN A 227 -23.17 -13.46 18.37
C GLN A 227 -24.67 -13.22 18.46
N GLU A 228 -25.33 -13.14 17.31
CA GLU A 228 -26.78 -12.99 17.25
C GLU A 228 -27.49 -14.27 17.69
N GLN A 229 -28.42 -14.15 18.64
CA GLN A 229 -29.29 -15.24 19.05
C GLN A 229 -30.75 -14.81 19.13
N SER A 230 -31.64 -15.76 18.88
CA SER A 230 -33.09 -15.55 18.99
C SER A 230 -33.46 -15.06 20.39
N GLY A 231 -34.28 -14.01 20.46
CA GLY A 231 -34.67 -13.35 21.69
C GLY A 231 -33.76 -12.20 22.14
N ASP A 232 -32.57 -12.03 21.58
CA ASP A 232 -31.72 -10.87 21.88
C ASP A 232 -32.40 -9.56 21.44
N PHE A 233 -32.09 -8.46 22.13
CA PHE A 233 -32.54 -7.13 21.70
C PHE A 233 -31.42 -6.41 20.97
N TYR A 234 -31.76 -5.65 19.93
CA TYR A 234 -30.74 -4.91 19.20
C TYR A 234 -31.24 -3.60 18.60
N GLY A 235 -30.28 -2.72 18.32
CA GLY A 235 -30.40 -1.55 17.47
C GLY A 235 -29.18 -1.47 16.55
N MET A 236 -29.31 -0.80 15.41
CA MET A 236 -28.18 -0.62 14.49
C MET A 236 -28.27 0.71 13.76
N ALA A 237 -27.11 1.24 13.39
CA ALA A 237 -26.97 2.40 12.53
C ALA A 237 -25.66 2.30 11.72
N GLU A 238 -25.59 3.04 10.62
CA GLU A 238 -24.40 3.08 9.76
C GLU A 238 -23.72 4.43 9.87
N HIS A 239 -22.39 4.43 9.76
CA HIS A 239 -21.58 5.63 9.75
C HIS A 239 -20.59 5.61 8.58
N ASP A 240 -20.49 6.74 7.89
CA ASP A 240 -19.56 6.97 6.80
C ASP A 240 -18.51 7.98 7.25
N PHE A 241 -17.26 7.53 7.38
CA PHE A 241 -16.15 8.36 7.87
C PHE A 241 -15.77 9.45 6.87
N SER A 242 -16.23 9.40 5.61
CA SER A 242 -16.04 10.51 4.66
C SER A 242 -16.91 11.72 4.97
N ALA A 243 -17.98 11.55 5.76
CA ALA A 243 -18.86 12.64 6.18
C ALA A 243 -18.33 13.43 7.41
N GLY A 244 -17.19 13.02 7.97
CA GLY A 244 -16.55 13.62 9.15
C GLY A 244 -16.89 12.89 10.47
N ASP A 245 -16.20 13.29 11.54
CA ASP A 245 -16.40 12.73 12.88
C ASP A 245 -17.78 13.14 13.43
N GLY A 246 -18.55 12.19 13.96
CA GLY A 246 -19.87 12.44 14.51
C GLY A 246 -20.31 11.42 15.55
N THR A 247 -21.31 11.79 16.36
CA THR A 247 -21.93 10.88 17.32
C THR A 247 -23.02 10.05 16.62
N LEU A 248 -22.84 8.73 16.61
CA LEU A 248 -23.82 7.79 16.10
C LEU A 248 -24.81 7.41 17.20
N THR A 249 -26.09 7.75 17.03
CA THR A 249 -27.14 7.40 18.00
C THR A 249 -27.79 6.08 17.63
N ILE A 250 -27.86 5.15 18.57
CA ILE A 250 -28.51 3.85 18.43
C ILE A 250 -29.53 3.67 19.55
N VAL A 251 -30.77 3.37 19.17
CA VAL A 251 -31.82 2.95 20.10
C VAL A 251 -32.01 1.45 19.95
N ILE A 252 -31.94 0.71 21.04
CA ILE A 252 -32.23 -0.73 21.09
C ILE A 252 -33.74 -0.90 21.14
N ASP A 253 -34.34 -1.19 19.98
CA ASP A 253 -35.79 -1.20 19.75
C ASP A 253 -36.32 -2.47 19.07
N ARG A 254 -35.43 -3.33 18.58
CA ARG A 254 -35.77 -4.57 17.88
C ARG A 254 -35.46 -5.80 18.71
N THR A 255 -36.16 -6.89 18.42
CA THR A 255 -35.90 -8.23 18.96
C THR A 255 -35.47 -9.15 17.81
N VAL A 256 -34.45 -9.97 18.04
CA VAL A 256 -34.04 -11.02 17.10
C VAL A 256 -35.12 -12.11 17.09
N PRO A 257 -35.65 -12.51 15.92
CA PRO A 257 -36.71 -13.52 15.80
C PRO A 257 -36.34 -14.88 16.38
#